data_AF-A0A1R1AIB7-F1
#
_entry.id   AF-A0A1R1AIB7-F1
#
_cell.length_a   1.000
_cell.length_b   1.000
_cell.length_c   1.000
_cell.angle_alpha   90.00
_cell.angle_beta   90.00
_cell.angle_gamma   90.00
#
_symmetry.space_group_name_H-M   'P 1'
#
loop_
_entity.id
_entity.type
_entity.pdbx_description
1 polymer ?
#
loop_
_entity_poly.entity_id
_entity_poly.type
_entity_poly.pdbx_seq_one_letter_code
_entity_poly.pdbx_strand_id
1 'polypeptide(L)' 'MQQFMTNVMREEGYQVDPQRQQDVKYEVAKSLGVPLKPGDNRDLTTEQAGKVGGAIGGSMVREMVRMAQESLSKR' A
#
# COMPACT_ATOMS: atom_id res chain seq x y z
N MET A 1 4.50 -11.47 3.39
CA MET A 1 3.51 -10.40 3.12
C MET A 1 4.06 -9.00 3.26
N GLN A 2 4.67 -8.61 4.39
CA GLN A 2 5.14 -7.22 4.57
C GLN A 2 6.26 -6.79 3.60
N GLN A 3 7.21 -7.68 3.29
CA GLN A 3 8.24 -7.41 2.28
C GLN A 3 7.63 -7.22 0.88
N PHE A 4 6.66 -8.07 0.52
CA PHE A 4 5.94 -7.96 -0.74
C PHE A 4 5.24 -6.61 -0.83
N MET A 5 4.50 -6.21 0.22
CA MET A 5 3.87 -4.88 0.29
C MET A 5 4.86 -3.75 0.09
N THR A 6 6.00 -3.80 0.77
CA THR A 6 7.05 -2.78 0.61
C THR A 6 7.51 -2.69 -0.83
N ASN A 7 7.77 -3.83 -1.48
CA ASN A 7 8.24 -3.86 -2.87
C ASN A 7 7.19 -3.27 -3.82
N VAL A 8 5.93 -3.70 -3.72
CA VAL A 8 4.84 -3.17 -4.56
C VAL A 8 4.68 -1.67 -4.37
N MET A 9 4.73 -1.17 -3.14
CA MET A 9 4.60 0.27 -2.89
C MET A 9 5.78 1.07 -3.46
N ARG A 10 7.00 0.51 -3.48
CA ARG A 10 8.14 1.16 -4.16
C ARG A 10 7.96 1.22 -5.67
N GLU A 11 7.42 0.16 -6.27
CA GLU A 11 7.14 0.10 -7.70
C GLU A 11 6.03 1.09 -8.10
N GLU A 12 5.04 1.30 -7.23
CA GLU A 12 4.02 2.34 -7.36
C GLU A 12 4.55 3.77 -7.11
N GLY A 13 5.84 3.91 -6.77
CA GLY A 13 6.52 5.21 -6.61
C GLY A 13 6.48 5.80 -5.20
N TYR A 14 6.00 5.06 -4.20
CA TYR A 14 6.00 5.52 -2.81
C TYR A 14 7.40 5.40 -2.17
N GLN A 15 7.76 6.40 -1.37
CA GLN A 15 9.01 6.45 -0.63
C GLN A 15 8.90 5.62 0.66
N VAL A 16 8.97 4.29 0.53
CA VAL A 16 8.87 3.38 1.66
C VAL A 16 10.23 2.76 2.02
N ASP A 17 10.47 2.65 3.32
CA ASP A 17 11.68 2.08 3.90
C ASP A 17 11.49 0.58 4.17
N PRO A 18 12.29 -0.31 3.55
CA PRO A 18 12.20 -1.75 3.77
C PRO A 18 12.44 -2.19 5.21
N GLN A 19 13.16 -1.40 6.01
CA GLN A 19 13.40 -1.70 7.43
C GLN A 19 12.24 -1.23 8.32
N ARG A 20 11.36 -0.37 7.82
CA ARG A 20 10.19 0.18 8.55
C ARG A 20 8.88 -0.15 7.84
N GLN A 21 8.62 -1.44 7.69
CA GLN A 21 7.44 -1.96 6.97
C GLN A 21 6.09 -1.46 7.54
N GLN A 22 6.04 -1.15 8.84
CA GLN A 22 4.84 -0.61 9.48
C GLN A 22 4.52 0.83 9.04
N ASP A 23 5.50 1.55 8.51
CA ASP A 23 5.37 2.95 8.12
C ASP A 23 4.77 3.13 6.72
N VAL A 24 4.65 2.05 5.94
CA VAL A 24 4.13 2.08 4.57
C VAL A 24 2.81 2.83 4.47
N LYS A 25 1.87 2.57 5.38
CA LYS A 25 0.57 3.25 5.39
C LYS A 25 0.68 4.76 5.62
N TYR A 26 1.67 5.20 6.39
CA TYR A 26 1.89 6.62 6.67
C TYR A 26 2.56 7.32 5.48
N GLU A 27 3.53 6.67 4.82
CA GLU A 27 4.18 7.23 3.62
C GLU A 27 3.21 7.31 2.44
N VAL A 28 2.36 6.29 2.27
CA VAL A 28 1.28 6.33 1.26
C VAL A 28 0.27 7.43 1.60
N ALA A 29 -0.19 7.51 2.85
CA ALA A 29 -1.12 8.56 3.25
C ALA A 29 -0.56 9.98 3.06
N LYS A 30 0.71 10.19 3.44
CA LYS A 30 1.42 11.45 3.24
C LYS A 30 1.49 11.84 1.76
N SER A 31 1.80 10.87 0.89
CA SER A 31 1.84 11.08 -0.56
C SER A 31 0.47 11.42 -1.15
N LEU A 32 -0.61 10.91 -0.54
CA LEU A 32 -2.01 11.18 -0.93
C LEU A 32 -2.62 12.41 -0.23
N GLY A 33 -1.85 13.13 0.61
CA GLY A 33 -2.36 14.27 1.37
C GLY A 33 -3.40 13.91 2.44
N VAL A 34 -3.42 12.66 2.91
CA VAL A 34 -4.33 12.17 3.95
C VAL A 34 -3.65 12.30 5.32
N PRO A 35 -4.26 12.94 6.33
CA PRO A 35 -3.65 13.19 7.64
C PRO A 35 -3.71 11.96 8.57
N LEU A 36 -3.28 10.80 8.06
CA LEU A 36 -3.18 9.57 8.84
C LEU A 36 -1.94 9.63 9.75
N LYS A 37 -2.14 9.44 11.05
CA LYS A 37 -1.07 9.49 12.07
C LYS A 37 -1.05 8.24 12.96
N PRO A 38 0.06 7.94 13.64
CA PRO A 38 0.06 6.95 14.71
C PRO A 38 -0.94 7.31 15.82
N GLY A 39 -1.63 6.29 16.34
CA GLY A 39 -2.65 6.48 17.39
C GLY A 39 -4.03 6.84 16.85
N ASP A 40 -4.65 7.87 17.42
CA ASP A 40 -6.04 8.20 17.16
C ASP A 40 -6.23 8.98 15.85
N ASN A 41 -7.22 8.55 15.07
CA ASN A 41 -7.57 9.10 13.76
C ASN A 41 -9.09 9.32 13.62
N ARG A 42 -9.78 9.66 14.72
CA ARG A 42 -11.23 9.95 14.75
C ARG A 42 -11.72 10.95 13.71
N ASP A 43 -10.87 11.88 13.29
CA ASP A 43 -11.20 12.90 12.30
C ASP A 43 -11.01 12.42 10.84
N LEU A 44 -10.43 11.23 10.61
CA LEU A 44 -10.34 10.69 9.26
C LEU A 44 -11.72 10.29 8.76
N THR A 45 -12.09 10.81 7.60
CA THR A 45 -13.31 10.38 6.93
C THR A 45 -13.13 8.96 6.37
N THR A 46 -14.24 8.25 6.21
CA THR A 46 -14.26 6.93 5.55
C THR A 46 -13.65 7.00 4.15
N GLU A 47 -13.87 8.10 3.42
CA GLU A 47 -13.28 8.32 2.10
C GLU A 47 -11.75 8.42 2.17
N GLN A 48 -11.21 9.18 3.14
CA GLN A 48 -9.76 9.31 3.34
C GLN A 48 -9.11 7.96 3.70
N ALA A 49 -9.73 7.21 4.62
CA ALA A 49 -9.28 5.87 4.96
C ALA A 49 -9.34 4.93 3.74
N GLY A 50 -10.42 5.02 2.96
CA GLY A 50 -10.61 4.26 1.72
C GLY A 50 -9.57 4.59 0.64
N LYS A 51 -9.18 5.85 0.49
CA LYS A 51 -8.10 6.26 -0.44
C LYS A 51 -6.78 5.58 -0.10
N VAL A 52 -6.37 5.61 1.18
CA VAL A 52 -5.11 4.97 1.63
C VAL A 52 -5.21 3.45 1.49
N GLY A 53 -6.27 2.85 2.03
CA GLY A 53 -6.47 1.40 1.99
C GLY A 53 -6.61 0.86 0.56
N GLY A 54 -7.31 1.58 -0.31
CA GLY A 54 -7.50 1.25 -1.71
C GLY A 54 -6.21 1.37 -2.53
N ALA A 55 -5.39 2.40 -2.30
CA ALA A 55 -4.09 2.52 -2.93
C ALA A 55 -3.17 1.35 -2.57
N ILE A 56 -3.09 1.01 -1.28
CA ILE A 56 -2.24 -0.10 -0.81
C ILE A 56 -2.82 -1.44 -1.29
N GLY A 57 -4.06 -1.74 -0.90
CA GLY A 57 -4.69 -3.03 -1.15
C GLY A 57 -4.96 -3.30 -2.62
N GLY A 58 -5.36 -2.28 -3.39
CA GLY A 58 -5.64 -2.40 -4.81
C GLY A 58 -4.40 -2.75 -5.62
N SER A 59 -3.28 -2.05 -5.39
CA SER A 59 -2.00 -2.37 -6.05
C SER A 59 -1.48 -3.75 -5.64
N MET A 60 -1.63 -4.12 -4.37
CA MET A 60 -1.28 -5.46 -3.88
C MET A 60 -2.06 -6.56 -4.58
N VAL A 61 -3.38 -6.42 -4.69
CA VAL A 61 -4.23 -7.41 -5.37
C VAL A 61 -3.90 -7.47 -6.86
N ARG A 62 -3.74 -6.32 -7.52
CA ARG A 62 -3.35 -6.25 -8.93
C ARG A 62 -2.05 -7.02 -9.19
N GLU A 63 -1.06 -6.82 -8.34
CA GLU A 63 0.23 -7.47 -8.45
C GLU A 63 0.17 -8.97 -8.17
N MET A 64 -0.61 -9.40 -7.17
CA MET A 64 -0.86 -10.83 -6.92
C MET A 64 -1.51 -11.52 -8.12
N VAL A 65 -2.50 -10.87 -8.75
CA VAL A 65 -3.16 -11.39 -9.95
C VAL A 65 -2.17 -11.48 -11.12
N ARG A 66 -1.34 -10.47 -11.34
CA ARG A 66 -0.30 -10.47 -12.37
C ARG A 66 0.66 -11.66 -12.20
N MET A 67 1.21 -11.86 -11.00
CA MET A 67 2.12 -12.98 -10.72
C MET A 67 1.44 -14.34 -10.94
N ALA A 68 0.17 -14.48 -10.58
CA ALA A 68 -0.59 -15.71 -10.80
C ALA A 68 -0.79 -15.98 -12.30
N GLN A 69 -1.13 -14.97 -13.08
CA GLN A 69 -1.27 -15.07 -14.54
C GLN A 69 0.06 -15.46 -15.21
N GLU A 70 1.18 -14.87 -14.79
CA GLU A 70 2.50 -15.25 -15.29
C GLU A 70 2.85 -16.70 -14.98
N SER A 71 2.55 -17.16 -13.75
CA SER A 71 2.76 -18.56 -13.37
C SER A 71 1.91 -19.53 -14.18
N LEU A 72 0.70 -19.13 -14.60
CA LEU A 72 -0.15 -19.96 -15.46
C LEU A 72 0.35 -19.99 -16.91
N SER A 73 0.88 -18.88 -17.43
CA SER A 73 1.41 -18.78 -18.79
C SER A 73 2.71 -19.57 -19.02
N LYS A 74 3.46 -19.87 -17.95
CA LYS A 74 4.72 -20.62 -17.98
C LYS A 74 4.53 -22.13 -17.80
N ARG A 75 3.29 -22.58 -17.65
CA ARG A 75 2.90 -24.00 -17.64
C ARG A 75 2.54 -24.43 -19.05
#